data_AF-A0AAV0KKG2-F1
#
_entry.id   AF-A0AAV0KKG2-F1
#
_cell.length_a   1.000
_cell.length_b   1.000
_cell.length_c   1.000
_cell.angle_alpha   90.00
_cell.angle_beta   90.00
_cell.angle_gamma   90.00
#
_symmetry.space_group_name_H-M   'P 1'
#
loop_
_entity.id
_entity.type
_entity.pdbx_description
1 polymer ?
#
loop_
_entity_poly.entity_id
_entity_poly.type
_entity_poly.pdbx_seq_one_letter_code
_entity_poly.pdbx_strand_id
1 'polypeptide(L)'
;MEGYGCMEVVYDKSSEELSSSVLEALEELFELPQETKMKNVNPKPAHGYMGRLSVLPIHEGLGIEYATDREACEEFTKLMWPEGNPHFW
;
A
#
# COMPACT_ATOMS: atom_id res chain seq x y z
N MET A 1 -30.48 -0.16 2.73
CA MET A 1 -29.10 0.06 2.22
C MET A 1 -28.87 -0.51 0.82
N GLU A 2 -29.86 -1.18 0.21
CA GLU A 2 -29.71 -1.89 -1.08
C GLU A 2 -29.72 -0.99 -2.34
N GLY A 3 -29.73 0.34 -2.21
CA GLY A 3 -29.95 1.25 -3.34
C GLY A 3 -28.69 1.74 -4.06
N TYR A 4 -27.52 1.75 -3.40
CA TYR A 4 -26.33 2.47 -3.89
C TYR A 4 -25.04 1.63 -3.96
N GLY A 5 -25.04 0.41 -3.40
CA GLY A 5 -23.87 -0.48 -3.42
C GLY A 5 -22.68 0.00 -2.56
N CYS A 6 -22.82 1.09 -1.82
CA CYS A 6 -21.80 1.63 -0.91
C CYS A 6 -22.41 2.04 0.44
N MET A 7 -21.57 2.05 1.48
CA MET A 7 -21.86 2.56 2.81
C MET A 7 -20.63 3.31 3.30
N GLU A 8 -20.85 4.45 3.96
CA GLU A 8 -19.84 5.09 4.79
C GLU A 8 -19.92 4.52 6.21
N VAL A 9 -18.78 4.09 6.76
CA VAL A 9 -18.68 3.60 8.14
C VAL A 9 -17.87 4.62 8.92
N VAL A 10 -18.53 5.34 9.82
CA VAL A 10 -17.89 6.32 10.69
C VAL A 10 -17.45 5.61 11.98
N TYR A 11 -16.15 5.56 12.22
CA TYR A 11 -15.58 5.02 13.46
C TYR A 11 -15.24 6.17 14.40
N ASP A 12 -15.81 6.15 15.60
CA ASP A 12 -15.57 7.15 16.64
C ASP A 12 -14.12 7.15 17.18
N LYS A 13 -13.31 6.16 16.77
CA LYS A 13 -11.95 5.89 17.26
C LYS A 13 -10.86 5.96 16.20
N SER A 14 -11.17 6.19 14.93
CA SER A 14 -10.12 6.46 13.94
C SER A 14 -9.62 7.88 14.20
N SER A 15 -8.44 8.02 14.80
CA SER A 15 -7.85 9.34 15.03
C SER A 15 -7.44 9.95 13.69
N GLU A 16 -7.63 11.26 13.55
CA GLU A 16 -7.11 12.02 12.41
C GLU A 16 -5.60 11.78 12.22
N GLU A 17 -4.88 11.55 13.32
CA GLU A 17 -3.47 11.19 13.36
C GLU A 17 -3.16 9.89 12.61
N LEU A 18 -4.00 8.84 12.73
CA LEU A 18 -3.80 7.60 12.00
C LEU A 18 -3.94 7.83 10.48
N SER A 19 -4.95 8.58 10.07
CA SER A 19 -5.18 8.90 8.65
C SER A 19 -4.02 9.69 8.07
N SER A 20 -3.54 10.72 8.77
CA SER A 20 -2.37 11.51 8.34
C SER A 20 -1.10 10.66 8.28
N SER A 21 -0.85 9.83 9.30
CA SER A 21 0.32 8.94 9.32
C SER A 21 0.31 7.94 8.16
N VAL A 22 -0.86 7.40 7.79
CA VAL A 22 -0.98 6.51 6.63
C VAL A 22 -0.70 7.26 5.33
N LEU A 23 -1.17 8.51 5.19
CA LEU A 23 -0.91 9.32 3.99
C LEU A 23 0.58 9.66 3.85
N GLU A 24 1.24 10.08 4.93
CA GLU A 24 2.68 10.36 4.96
C GLU A 24 3.50 9.10 4.59
N ALA A 25 3.14 7.95 5.17
CA ALA A 25 3.77 6.67 4.86
C ALA A 25 3.60 6.26 3.38
N LEU A 26 2.44 6.58 2.78
CA LEU A 26 2.20 6.34 1.35
C LEU A 26 3.06 7.27 0.47
N GLU A 27 3.23 8.53 0.85
CA GLU A 27 4.14 9.44 0.14
C GLU A 27 5.56 8.87 0.11
N GLU A 28 6.10 8.46 1.26
CA GLU A 28 7.42 7.82 1.34
C GLU A 28 7.54 6.57 0.47
N LEU A 29 6.50 5.71 0.47
CA LEU A 29 6.46 4.49 -0.34
C LEU A 29 6.55 4.81 -1.84
N PHE A 30 5.82 5.83 -2.31
CA PHE A 30 5.82 6.20 -3.73
C PHE A 30 7.03 7.03 -4.15
N GLU A 31 7.73 7.67 -3.22
CA GLU A 31 9.02 8.33 -3.48
C GLU A 31 10.18 7.34 -3.65
N LEU A 32 10.03 6.08 -3.24
CA LEU A 32 11.05 5.05 -3.46
C LEU A 32 11.43 4.93 -4.95
N PRO A 33 12.70 4.57 -5.25
CA PRO A 33 13.11 4.30 -6.61
C PRO A 33 12.20 3.26 -7.27
N GLN A 34 11.88 3.47 -8.56
CA GLN A 34 11.05 2.55 -9.31
C GLN A 34 11.58 1.11 -9.24
N GLU A 35 12.89 0.92 -9.33
CA GLU A 35 13.53 -0.41 -9.27
C GLU A 35 13.24 -1.13 -7.95
N THR A 36 13.12 -0.40 -6.84
CA THR A 36 12.73 -0.95 -5.54
C THR A 36 11.28 -1.40 -5.56
N LYS A 37 10.37 -0.53 -6.01
CA LYS A 37 8.94 -0.85 -6.11
C LYS A 37 8.67 -2.04 -7.03
N MET A 38 9.40 -2.15 -8.15
CA MET A 38 9.32 -3.27 -9.10
C MET A 38 9.71 -4.63 -8.51
N LYS A 39 10.41 -4.67 -7.37
CA LYS A 39 10.70 -5.94 -6.67
C LYS A 39 9.45 -6.54 -6.02
N ASN A 40 8.40 -5.75 -5.78
CA ASN A 40 7.12 -6.26 -5.30
C ASN A 40 6.41 -7.05 -6.42
N VAL A 41 6.72 -8.33 -6.54
CA VAL A 41 6.17 -9.23 -7.56
C VAL A 41 5.16 -10.18 -6.95
N ASN A 42 4.04 -10.40 -7.64
CA ASN A 42 3.03 -11.37 -7.24
C ASN A 42 2.58 -12.18 -8.46
N PRO A 43 2.45 -13.51 -8.36
CA PRO A 43 1.96 -14.34 -9.45
C PRO A 43 0.49 -14.04 -9.83
N LYS A 44 -0.30 -13.49 -8.90
CA LYS A 44 -1.65 -13.02 -9.18
C LYS A 44 -1.58 -11.66 -9.90
N PRO A 45 -2.23 -11.51 -11.07
CA PRO A 45 -2.30 -10.24 -11.78
C PRO A 45 -2.82 -9.13 -10.86
N ALA A 46 -2.23 -7.94 -10.92
CA ALA A 46 -2.63 -6.77 -10.15
C ALA A 46 -2.44 -6.83 -8.62
N HIS A 47 -1.67 -7.80 -8.08
CA HIS A 47 -1.40 -7.92 -6.64
C HIS A 47 0.01 -7.49 -6.22
N GLY A 48 0.92 -7.26 -7.15
CA GLY A 48 2.26 -6.70 -6.89
C GLY A 48 2.33 -5.23 -7.27
N TYR A 49 3.50 -4.78 -7.70
CA TYR A 49 3.69 -3.47 -8.29
C TYR A 49 2.90 -3.31 -9.61
N MET A 50 2.10 -2.26 -9.68
CA MET A 50 1.26 -1.87 -10.79
C MET A 50 1.60 -0.45 -11.25
N GLY A 51 2.73 -0.28 -11.91
CA GLY A 51 3.13 0.99 -12.51
C GLY A 51 3.61 0.83 -13.95
N ARG A 52 3.60 1.93 -14.70
CA ARG A 52 3.95 2.02 -16.13
C ARG A 52 3.12 1.14 -17.06
N LEU A 53 1.87 0.88 -16.72
CA LEU A 53 0.92 0.30 -17.68
C LEU A 53 0.57 1.39 -18.70
N SER A 54 0.84 1.17 -19.98
CA SER A 54 0.51 2.12 -21.05
C SER A 54 -0.99 2.46 -21.10
N VAL A 55 -1.82 1.51 -20.66
CA VAL A 55 -3.27 1.65 -20.54
C VAL A 55 -3.72 2.48 -19.32
N LEU A 56 -2.86 2.64 -18.31
CA LEU A 56 -3.14 3.40 -17.08
C LEU A 56 -1.93 4.32 -16.74
N PRO A 57 -1.67 5.35 -17.56
CA PRO A 57 -0.45 6.14 -17.47
C PRO A 57 -0.31 6.98 -16.18
N ILE A 58 -1.42 7.23 -15.49
CA ILE A 58 -1.47 8.01 -14.25
C ILE A 58 -1.57 7.14 -12.99
N HIS A 59 -1.57 5.81 -13.15
CA HIS A 59 -1.78 4.88 -12.05
C HIS A 59 -0.46 4.26 -11.61
N GLU A 60 -0.22 4.28 -10.31
CA GLU A 60 0.79 3.48 -9.64
C GLU A 60 0.16 2.82 -8.41
N GLY A 61 0.50 1.57 -8.14
CA GLY A 61 -0.02 0.86 -6.98
C GLY A 61 0.89 -0.28 -6.56
N LEU A 62 0.80 -0.67 -5.30
CA LEU A 62 1.47 -1.83 -4.72
C LEU A 62 0.46 -2.61 -3.88
N GLY A 63 0.57 -3.93 -3.89
CA GLY A 63 -0.24 -4.81 -3.04
C GLY A 63 0.60 -5.53 -1.99
N ILE A 64 -0.04 -5.86 -0.88
CA ILE A 64 0.45 -6.78 0.16
C ILE A 64 -0.57 -7.92 0.24
N GLU A 65 -0.16 -9.13 -0.12
CA GLU A 65 -1.03 -10.31 0.05
C GLU A 65 -1.14 -10.63 1.55
N TYR A 66 -2.34 -10.98 2.02
CA TYR A 66 -2.58 -11.26 3.43
C TYR A 66 -2.19 -10.08 4.35
N ALA A 67 -2.53 -8.84 3.99
CA ALA A 67 -2.20 -7.63 4.77
C ALA A 67 -2.70 -7.59 6.23
N THR A 68 -3.53 -8.55 6.66
CA THR A 68 -3.90 -8.74 8.07
C THR A 68 -2.91 -9.62 8.85
N ASP A 69 -1.99 -10.27 8.15
CA ASP A 69 -0.88 -11.03 8.70
C ASP A 69 0.32 -10.11 8.89
N ARG A 70 0.85 -10.09 10.12
CA ARG A 70 2.02 -9.31 10.47
C ARG A 70 3.26 -9.73 9.69
N GLU A 71 3.45 -11.03 9.45
CA GLU A 71 4.62 -11.53 8.74
C GLU A 71 4.64 -11.03 7.29
N ALA A 72 3.49 -11.06 6.62
CA ALA A 72 3.35 -10.56 5.26
C ALA A 72 3.64 -9.04 5.15
N CYS A 73 3.17 -8.26 6.12
CA CYS A 73 3.48 -6.84 6.21
C CYS A 73 4.98 -6.60 6.48
N GLU A 74 5.60 -7.37 7.37
CA GLU A 74 7.03 -7.26 7.65
C GLU A 74 7.90 -7.63 6.44
N GLU A 75 7.52 -8.66 5.68
CA GLU A 75 8.19 -9.04 4.43
C GLU A 75 8.12 -7.92 3.39
N PHE A 76 6.95 -7.31 3.22
CA PHE A 76 6.78 -6.16 2.34
C PHE A 76 7.65 -4.98 2.77
N THR A 77 7.64 -4.63 4.06
CA THR A 77 8.45 -3.51 4.57
C THR A 77 9.94 -3.76 4.38
N LYS A 78 10.43 -4.98 4.67
CA LYS A 78 11.85 -5.35 4.44
C LYS A 78 12.23 -5.28 2.96
N LEU A 79 11.30 -5.60 2.05
CA LEU A 79 11.53 -5.52 0.62
C LEU A 79 11.66 -4.07 0.13
N MET A 80 10.81 -3.18 0.65
CA MET A 80 10.79 -1.76 0.29
C MET A 80 11.93 -0.97 0.95
N TRP A 81 12.25 -1.29 2.20
CA TRP A 81 13.32 -0.67 2.99
C TRP A 81 14.22 -1.74 3.64
N PRO A 82 15.22 -2.26 2.93
CA PRO A 82 16.15 -3.26 3.48
C PRO A 82 16.94 -2.77 4.70
N GLU A 83 17.19 -1.46 4.76
CA GLU A 83 17.86 -0.79 5.89
C GLU A 83 16.89 -0.38 7.02
N GLY A 84 15.60 -0.62 6.82
CA GLY A 84 14.51 -0.29 7.74
C GLY A 84 13.78 1.02 7.48
N ASN A 85 12.55 1.11 7.98
CA ASN A 85 11.75 2.32 8.00
C ASN A 85 10.94 2.41 9.33
N PRO A 86 11.27 3.36 10.23
CA PRO A 86 10.55 3.56 11.49
C PRO A 86 9.06 3.91 11.33
N HIS A 87 8.63 4.48 10.20
CA HIS A 87 7.22 4.78 9.93
C HIS A 87 6.40 3.53 9.56
N PHE A 88 7.08 2.43 9.20
CA PHE A 88 6.47 1.15 8.79
C PHE A 88 6.82 -0.04 9.71
N TRP A 89 7.52 0.19 10.82
CA TRP A 89 7.96 -0.83 11.79
C TRP A 89 7.28 -0.69 13.15
#